data_AF-A0A7J7P3J8-F1
#
_entry.id   AF-A0A7J7P3J8-F1
#
_cell.length_a   1.000
_cell.length_b   1.000
_cell.length_c   1.000
_cell.angle_alpha   90.00
_cell.angle_beta   90.00
_cell.angle_gamma   90.00
#
_symmetry.space_group_name_H-M   'P 1'
#
loop_
_entity.id
_entity.type
_entity.pdbx_description
1 polymer ?
#
loop_
_entity_poly.entity_id
_entity_poly.type
_entity_poly.pdbx_seq_one_letter_code
_entity_poly.pdbx_strand_id
1 'polypeptide(L)' 'MTDDEVLNGAIYPSISCIRDIMKEVVAAVVTEAIKEDQTEGYRDMDARELQKLSRVGLVSVRYN' A
#
# COMPACT_ATOMS: atom_id res chain seq x y z
N MET A 1 -13.20 7.68 -7.16
CA MET A 1 -14.31 6.87 -7.69
C MET A 1 -15.52 7.20 -6.86
N THR A 2 -16.58 7.66 -7.50
CA THR A 2 -17.83 8.11 -6.88
C THR A 2 -18.95 7.14 -7.22
N ASP A 3 -20.02 7.14 -6.43
CA ASP A 3 -21.19 6.26 -6.67
C ASP A 3 -21.84 6.53 -8.04
N ASP A 4 -21.84 7.79 -8.50
CA ASP A 4 -22.35 8.18 -9.81
C ASP A 4 -21.50 7.60 -10.95
N GLU A 5 -20.17 7.58 -10.82
CA GLU A 5 -19.30 6.94 -11.81
C GLU A 5 -19.58 5.44 -11.91
N VAL A 6 -19.83 4.79 -10.77
CA VAL A 6 -20.17 3.36 -10.70
C VAL A 6 -21.52 3.08 -11.35
N LEU A 7 -22.54 3.91 -11.05
CA LEU A 7 -23.87 3.79 -11.65
C LEU A 7 -23.82 3.96 -13.18
N ASN A 8 -22.87 4.75 -13.68
CA ASN A 8 -22.61 4.93 -15.12
C ASN A 8 -21.70 3.86 -15.73
N GLY A 9 -21.40 2.78 -15.01
CA GLY A 9 -20.68 1.62 -15.52
C GLY A 9 -19.16 1.67 -15.35
N ALA A 10 -18.62 2.66 -14.63
CA ALA A 10 -17.21 2.65 -14.27
C ALA A 10 -16.96 1.61 -13.15
N ILE A 11 -16.34 0.50 -13.52
CA ILE A 11 -15.97 -0.57 -12.57
C ILE A 11 -14.53 -0.42 -12.03
N TYR A 12 -13.76 0.49 -12.61
CA TYR A 12 -12.43 0.86 -12.14
C TYR A 12 -12.29 2.39 -12.11
N PRO A 13 -11.51 2.93 -11.15
CA PRO A 13 -11.13 4.34 -11.16
C PRO A 13 -10.34 4.70 -12.43
N SER A 14 -10.33 5.98 -12.79
CA SER A 14 -9.45 6.50 -13.84
C SER A 14 -7.98 6.16 -13.56
N ILE A 15 -7.23 5.82 -14.61
CA ILE A 15 -5.79 5.56 -14.53
C ILE A 15 -5.00 6.76 -14.01
N SER A 16 -5.53 7.98 -14.17
CA SER A 16 -4.93 9.19 -13.61
C SER A 16 -4.81 9.15 -12.08
N CYS A 17 -5.66 8.37 -11.41
CA CYS A 17 -5.65 8.22 -9.95
C CYS A 17 -4.79 7.03 -9.46
N ILE A 18 -4.11 6.31 -10.36
CA ILE A 18 -3.39 5.07 -10.00
C ILE A 18 -2.36 5.28 -8.90
N ARG A 19 -1.66 6.42 -8.89
CA ARG A 19 -0.65 6.70 -7.87
C ARG A 19 -1.25 6.89 -6.48
N ASP A 20 -2.42 7.49 -6.38
CA ASP A 20 -3.09 7.71 -5.09
C ASP A 20 -3.70 6.42 -4.57
N ILE A 21 -4.33 5.63 -5.46
CA ILE A 21 -4.84 4.28 -5.14
C ILE A 21 -3.69 3.38 -4.67
N MET A 22 -2.54 3.41 -5.36
CA MET A 22 -1.41 2.58 -5.01
C MET A 22 -0.83 2.88 -3.63
N LYS A 23 -0.96 4.11 -3.10
CA LYS A 23 -0.51 4.41 -1.73
C LYS A 23 -1.30 3.61 -0.70
N GLU A 24 -2.62 3.59 -0.84
CA GLU A 24 -3.52 2.88 0.07
C GLU A 24 -3.33 1.37 -0.05
N VAL A 25 -3.27 0.86 -1.29
CA VAL A 25 -3.06 -0.57 -1.54
C VAL A 25 -1.72 -1.05 -0.99
N VAL A 26 -0.62 -0.32 -1.25
CA VAL A 26 0.71 -0.68 -0.73
C VAL A 26 0.73 -0.66 0.79
N ALA A 27 0.12 0.34 1.43
CA ALA A 27 0.06 0.39 2.89
C ALA A 27 -0.67 -0.83 3.47
N ALA A 28 -1.80 -1.22 2.88
CA ALA A 28 -2.55 -2.41 3.30
C ALA A 28 -1.75 -3.70 3.09
N VAL A 29 -1.14 -3.87 1.91
CA VAL A 29 -0.36 -5.06 1.56
C VAL A 29 0.86 -5.22 2.46
N VAL A 30 1.64 -4.15 2.68
CA VAL A 30 2.81 -4.19 3.57
C VAL A 30 2.39 -4.48 5.01
N THR A 31 1.29 -3.87 5.47
CA THR A 31 0.77 -4.13 6.82
C THR A 31 0.43 -5.61 7.00
N GLU A 32 -0.22 -6.24 6.01
CA GLU A 32 -0.60 -7.65 6.09
C GLU A 32 0.62 -8.57 5.98
N ALA A 33 1.55 -8.28 5.07
CA ALA A 33 2.78 -9.06 4.95
C ALA A 33 3.60 -9.05 6.25
N ILE A 34 3.63 -7.93 6.99
CA ILE A 34 4.28 -7.86 8.32
C ILE A 34 3.54 -8.74 9.34
N LYS A 35 2.21 -8.73 9.36
CA LYS A 35 1.42 -9.58 10.29
C LYS A 35 1.63 -11.06 10.03
N GLU A 36 1.74 -11.44 8.76
CA GLU A 36 1.93 -12.83 8.34
C GLU A 36 3.39 -13.28 8.34
N ASP A 37 4.33 -12.42 8.78
CA ASP A 37 5.77 -12.67 8.76
C ASP A 37 6.31 -13.05 7.36
N GLN A 38 5.66 -12.53 6.31
CA GLN A 38 6.00 -12.80 4.90
C GLN A 38 6.87 -11.70 4.27
N THR A 39 7.37 -10.76 5.06
CA THR A 39 8.24 -9.70 4.55
C THR A 39 9.70 -10.10 4.60
N GLU A 40 10.31 -10.40 3.46
CA GLU A 40 11.76 -10.45 3.31
C GLU A 40 12.30 -9.12 2.76
N GLY A 41 13.38 -8.58 3.35
CA GLY A 41 14.22 -7.58 2.66
C GLY A 41 14.28 -6.15 3.20
N TYR A 42 13.62 -5.80 4.31
CA TYR A 42 13.91 -4.52 4.96
C TYR A 42 15.10 -4.68 5.92
N ARG A 43 16.32 -4.66 5.35
CA ARG A 43 17.64 -4.61 6.04
C ARG A 43 17.67 -5.28 7.42
N ASP A 44 17.71 -6.60 7.48
CA ASP A 44 17.98 -7.35 8.72
C ASP A 44 17.14 -6.92 9.96
N MET A 45 15.99 -6.27 9.76
CA MET A 45 15.12 -5.84 10.85
C MET A 45 14.15 -6.95 11.18
N ASP A 46 14.02 -7.25 12.48
CA ASP A 46 13.03 -8.22 12.94
C ASP A 46 11.58 -7.70 12.73
N ALA A 47 10.61 -8.60 12.72
CA ALA A 47 9.19 -8.25 12.51
C ALA A 47 8.65 -7.20 13.51
N ARG A 48 9.23 -7.07 14.71
CA ARG A 48 8.87 -6.04 15.69
C ARG A 48 9.45 -4.67 15.34
N GLU A 49 10.64 -4.63 14.74
CA GLU A 49 11.25 -3.39 14.23
C GLU A 49 10.47 -2.85 13.02
N LEU A 50 10.00 -3.74 12.14
CA LEU A 50 9.06 -3.41 11.07
C LEU A 50 7.72 -2.87 11.58
N GLN A 51 7.16 -3.46 12.65
CA GLN A 51 5.95 -2.92 13.30
C GLN A 51 6.13 -1.49 13.80
N LYS A 52 7.31 -1.10 14.29
CA LYS A 52 7.58 0.26 14.78
C LYS A 52 7.64 1.28 13.63
N LEU A 53 8.06 0.84 12.43
CA LEU A 53 8.13 1.68 11.23
C LEU A 53 6.78 1.83 10.53
N SER A 54 5.83 0.91 10.73
CA SER A 54 4.45 1.04 10.22
C SER A 54 3.77 2.37 10.63
N ARG A 55 4.28 3.01 11.69
CA ARG A 55 3.77 4.28 12.22
C ARG A 55 4.50 5.54 11.73
N VAL A 56 5.68 5.41 11.08
CA VAL A 56 6.56 6.56 10.75
C VAL A 56 7.15 6.52 9.33
N GLY A 57 7.24 5.35 8.68
CA GLY A 57 7.93 5.21 7.41
C GLY A 57 7.01 4.75 6.29
N LEU A 58 6.39 5.70 5.59
CA LEU A 58 6.02 5.51 4.18
C LEU A 58 7.30 5.07 3.46
N VAL A 59 7.45 3.76 3.29
CA VAL A 59 8.56 3.16 2.56
C VAL A 59 8.64 3.87 1.23
N SER A 60 9.78 4.51 1.02
CA SER A 60 10.19 5.19 -0.20
C SER A 60 10.19 4.17 -1.35
N VAL A 61 9.03 3.87 -1.90
CA VAL A 61 8.90 3.24 -3.22
C VAL A 61 9.25 4.33 -4.24
N ARG A 62 10.56 4.61 -4.37
CA ARG A 62 11.10 5.39 -5.49
C ARG A 62 10.93 4.51 -6.72
N TYR A 63 9.91 4.81 -7.53
CA TYR A 63 9.93 4.41 -8.92
C TYR A 63 11.07 5.20 -9.60
N ASN A 64 12.03 4.47 -10.18
CA ASN A 64 12.96 5.02 -11.17
C ASN A 64 12.17 5.45 -12.41
#